data_AF-A0A7C2ZXU9-F1
#
_entry.id   AF-A0A7C2ZXU9-F1
#
_cell.length_a   1.000
_cell.length_b   1.000
_cell.length_c   1.000
_cell.angle_alpha   90.00
_cell.angle_beta   90.00
_cell.angle_gamma   90.00
#
_symmetry.space_group_name_H-M   'P 1'
#
loop_
_entity.id
_entity.type
_entity.pdbx_description
1 polymer ?
#
loop_
_entity_poly.entity_id
_entity_poly.type
_entity_poly.pdbx_seq_one_letter_code
_entity_poly.pdbx_strand_id
1 'polypeptide(L)'
;MSAGQGVLQHDSFRYYVERFNADDEELYAQHVLNEQAWAFLRDNIPLFECPDKDIERTYYFRWWTYRKHIKQTPEGFVVTEFLPPVGWSGKHNTINCAAGHHFYEGRWLHNPMVLDDYARFWFRGGGAVRSYSFWVADALWARYLATGNKEILLDLLPDLIANYEQWEKERLEPDGLFWQIDDRDGMEVSVGGSGKRATINSYMYGDAAAIAKIASLAGRQDIADRFQQKAERIKALVQTRLWDREARFFKTLPRDKDRLADVRELHGYSPWYFNLPDRGHEDAWKQLMDRQGFYAPYGPTTTEQRHPGFRVSYEGHECQWNGPSWPYATSVTLTALANLLNNYNPHVVSEADYFDALRIYTASHRLAHEDGRLVPWIDENLNPYTGDWIARTRLKRWKDGTWSQSKGGKERGKDYNHSTYCDLIITGLAGLRPRPDNRVEVRPLVPPNTWDWFCLDRVLYHGRMLTVLWDRTGQRYGRGQGLRVLIDGVEIAHRDSLGRITGELPR
;
A
#
# COMPACT_ATOMS: atom_id res chain seq x y z
N MET A 1 -24.31 -21.29 17.73
CA MET A 1 -23.88 -20.73 16.43
C MET A 1 -22.94 -21.75 15.81
N SER A 2 -23.24 -22.21 14.59
CA SER A 2 -22.43 -23.23 13.92
C SER A 2 -21.04 -22.66 13.61
N ALA A 3 -20.00 -23.49 13.72
CA ALA A 3 -18.70 -23.21 13.13
C ALA A 3 -18.91 -22.84 11.65
N GLY A 4 -18.58 -21.60 11.27
CA GLY A 4 -18.79 -21.06 9.91
C GLY A 4 -19.70 -19.82 9.78
N GLN A 5 -20.44 -19.41 10.81
CA GLN A 5 -21.10 -18.09 10.81
C GLN A 5 -20.13 -17.01 11.32
N GLY A 6 -19.74 -16.06 10.46
CA GLY A 6 -18.96 -14.88 10.84
C GLY A 6 -19.69 -14.00 11.87
N VAL A 7 -18.92 -13.20 12.60
CA VAL A 7 -19.44 -12.18 13.54
C VAL A 7 -20.22 -11.11 12.78
N LEU A 8 -19.70 -10.66 11.64
CA LEU A 8 -20.33 -9.68 10.78
C LEU A 8 -21.17 -10.36 9.69
N GLN A 9 -22.35 -9.79 9.43
CA GLN A 9 -23.27 -10.24 8.39
C GLN A 9 -23.02 -9.45 7.10
N HIS A 10 -22.89 -10.14 5.98
CA HIS A 10 -22.59 -9.50 4.69
C HIS A 10 -23.62 -8.43 4.33
N ASP A 11 -24.91 -8.76 4.37
CA ASP A 11 -25.97 -7.86 3.90
C ASP A 11 -26.06 -6.53 4.67
N SER A 12 -25.45 -6.45 5.86
CA SER A 12 -25.32 -5.20 6.61
C SER A 12 -24.48 -4.13 5.89
N PHE A 13 -23.67 -4.51 4.90
CA PHE A 13 -22.77 -3.60 4.17
C PHE A 13 -23.16 -3.41 2.70
N ARG A 14 -24.19 -4.12 2.23
CA ARG A 14 -24.67 -4.05 0.84
C ARG A 14 -25.02 -2.62 0.41
N TYR A 15 -25.58 -1.84 1.33
CA TYR A 15 -25.99 -0.46 1.06
C TYR A 15 -24.83 0.45 0.61
N TYR A 16 -23.59 0.19 1.05
CA TYR A 16 -22.43 0.94 0.58
C TYR A 16 -22.25 0.75 -0.93
N VAL A 17 -22.27 -0.50 -1.38
CA VAL A 17 -22.07 -0.84 -2.80
C VAL A 17 -23.21 -0.32 -3.67
N GLU A 18 -24.45 -0.44 -3.20
CA GLU A 18 -25.62 0.11 -3.90
C GLU A 18 -25.52 1.64 -4.03
N ARG A 19 -25.03 2.32 -2.97
CA ARG A 19 -24.82 3.76 -3.02
C ARG A 19 -23.68 4.15 -3.98
N PHE A 20 -22.55 3.44 -3.94
CA PHE A 20 -21.44 3.71 -4.86
C PHE A 20 -21.88 3.53 -6.31
N ASN A 21 -22.60 2.44 -6.62
CA ASN A 21 -23.14 2.19 -7.95
C ASN A 21 -24.11 3.29 -8.41
N ALA A 22 -24.97 3.79 -7.52
CA ALA A 22 -25.91 4.86 -7.84
C ALA A 22 -25.22 6.23 -8.04
N ASP A 23 -24.07 6.43 -7.38
CA ASP A 23 -23.29 7.66 -7.46
C ASP A 23 -22.27 7.64 -8.61
N ASP A 24 -22.05 6.47 -9.23
CA ASP A 24 -21.03 6.24 -10.25
C ASP A 24 -21.54 6.37 -11.69
N GLU A 25 -20.77 7.07 -12.52
CA GLU A 25 -20.81 6.93 -13.99
C GLU A 25 -19.76 5.88 -14.40
N GLU A 26 -20.17 4.64 -14.69
CA GLU A 26 -19.26 3.53 -15.06
C GLU A 26 -18.70 3.72 -16.48
N LEU A 27 -17.69 4.59 -16.61
CA LEU A 27 -17.08 4.96 -17.88
C LEU A 27 -16.28 3.81 -18.54
N TYR A 28 -15.63 2.99 -17.70
CA TYR A 28 -14.64 2.00 -18.13
C TYR A 28 -14.89 0.68 -17.41
N ALA A 29 -15.70 -0.17 -18.02
CA ALA A 29 -16.00 -1.50 -17.52
C ALA A 29 -14.87 -2.51 -17.84
N GLN A 30 -14.57 -3.41 -16.89
CA GLN A 30 -13.66 -4.53 -17.08
C GLN A 30 -14.35 -5.86 -16.76
N HIS A 31 -13.70 -6.79 -16.04
CA HIS A 31 -14.22 -8.15 -15.87
C HIS A 31 -15.50 -8.24 -15.05
N VAL A 32 -15.54 -7.51 -13.92
CA VAL A 32 -16.70 -7.42 -13.04
C VAL A 32 -17.33 -6.06 -13.27
N LEU A 33 -18.64 -5.98 -13.48
CA LEU A 33 -19.41 -4.74 -13.68
C LEU A 33 -19.98 -4.18 -12.36
N ASN A 34 -20.43 -2.91 -12.34
CA ASN A 34 -21.06 -2.33 -11.15
C ASN A 34 -22.26 -3.14 -10.67
N GLU A 35 -23.11 -3.61 -11.58
CA GLU A 35 -24.28 -4.45 -11.26
C GLU A 35 -23.89 -5.78 -10.56
N GLN A 36 -22.65 -6.25 -10.77
CA GLN A 36 -22.10 -7.47 -10.17
C GLN A 36 -21.26 -7.20 -8.90
N ALA A 37 -21.02 -5.92 -8.57
CA ALA A 37 -20.05 -5.54 -7.56
C ALA A 37 -20.37 -6.11 -6.18
N TRP A 38 -21.64 -6.08 -5.76
CA TRP A 38 -22.01 -6.62 -4.44
C TRP A 38 -21.76 -8.13 -4.35
N ALA A 39 -22.18 -8.89 -5.37
CA ALA A 39 -21.97 -10.34 -5.40
C ALA A 39 -20.47 -10.68 -5.34
N PHE A 40 -19.66 -9.98 -6.15
CA PHE A 40 -18.21 -10.15 -6.12
C PHE A 40 -17.62 -9.84 -4.75
N LEU A 41 -17.93 -8.67 -4.16
CA LEU A 41 -17.36 -8.26 -2.88
C LEU A 41 -17.79 -9.20 -1.75
N ARG A 42 -19.08 -9.54 -1.66
CA ARG A 42 -19.61 -10.49 -0.68
C ARG A 42 -18.78 -11.78 -0.63
N ASP A 43 -18.39 -12.29 -1.81
CA ASP A 43 -17.71 -13.58 -1.94
C ASP A 43 -16.18 -13.48 -1.80
N ASN A 44 -15.60 -12.27 -1.82
CA ASN A 44 -14.16 -12.11 -1.97
C ASN A 44 -13.48 -11.24 -0.92
N ILE A 45 -14.16 -10.42 -0.13
CA ILE A 45 -13.49 -9.48 0.78
C ILE A 45 -13.69 -9.84 2.26
N PRO A 46 -12.71 -9.53 3.13
CA PRO A 46 -12.96 -9.41 4.56
C PRO A 46 -13.95 -8.28 4.85
N LEU A 47 -14.71 -8.39 5.93
CA LEU A 47 -15.65 -7.36 6.38
C LEU A 47 -15.02 -6.52 7.49
N PHE A 48 -15.33 -5.22 7.52
CA PHE A 48 -14.83 -4.32 8.55
C PHE A 48 -15.94 -3.39 9.04
N GLU A 49 -16.07 -3.27 10.36
CA GLU A 49 -17.03 -2.37 11.00
C GLU A 49 -16.33 -1.57 12.11
N CYS A 50 -16.61 -0.28 12.18
CA CYS A 50 -16.10 0.59 13.26
C CYS A 50 -17.05 1.79 13.49
N PRO A 51 -16.89 2.54 14.61
CA PRO A 51 -17.73 3.70 14.89
C PRO A 51 -17.45 4.90 13.97
N ASP A 52 -16.28 4.96 13.31
CA ASP A 52 -15.97 5.99 12.31
C ASP A 52 -16.53 5.59 10.93
N LYS A 53 -17.66 6.18 10.55
CA LYS A 53 -18.35 5.86 9.29
C LYS A 53 -17.63 6.34 8.04
N ASP A 54 -16.67 7.25 8.13
CA ASP A 54 -15.84 7.60 6.99
C ASP A 54 -14.80 6.50 6.76
N ILE A 55 -14.17 5.97 7.81
CA ILE A 55 -13.23 4.83 7.68
C ILE A 55 -13.95 3.59 7.15
N GLU A 56 -15.12 3.26 7.71
CA GLU A 56 -15.93 2.13 7.27
C GLU A 56 -16.35 2.28 5.80
N ARG A 57 -16.90 3.45 5.41
CA ARG A 57 -17.28 3.72 4.01
C ARG A 57 -16.09 3.58 3.07
N THR A 58 -14.94 4.16 3.41
CA THR A 58 -13.76 4.13 2.55
C THR A 58 -13.19 2.72 2.41
N TYR A 59 -13.29 1.86 3.45
CA TYR A 59 -12.90 0.45 3.35
C TYR A 59 -13.70 -0.29 2.25
N TYR A 60 -15.03 -0.14 2.25
CA TYR A 60 -15.87 -0.76 1.22
C TYR A 60 -15.70 -0.09 -0.15
N PHE A 61 -15.51 1.23 -0.20
CA PHE A 61 -15.25 1.95 -1.44
C PHE A 61 -13.96 1.46 -2.11
N ARG A 62 -12.90 1.27 -1.34
CA ARG A 62 -11.59 0.84 -1.86
C ARG A 62 -11.57 -0.60 -2.37
N TRP A 63 -12.35 -1.48 -1.76
CA TRP A 63 -12.61 -2.79 -2.34
C TRP A 63 -13.45 -2.72 -3.63
N TRP A 64 -14.45 -1.85 -3.65
CA TRP A 64 -15.29 -1.62 -4.82
C TRP A 64 -14.49 -1.05 -6.00
N THR A 65 -13.54 -0.14 -5.77
CA THR A 65 -12.65 0.36 -6.83
C THR A 65 -11.65 -0.71 -7.26
N TYR A 66 -10.98 -1.41 -6.33
CA TYR A 66 -10.02 -2.49 -6.68
C TYR A 66 -10.63 -3.53 -7.62
N ARG A 67 -11.90 -3.93 -7.39
CA ARG A 67 -12.67 -4.84 -8.28
C ARG A 67 -12.72 -4.35 -9.73
N LYS A 68 -12.86 -3.05 -9.99
CA LYS A 68 -12.91 -2.49 -11.35
C LYS A 68 -11.62 -2.73 -12.13
N HIS A 69 -10.50 -2.94 -11.42
CA HIS A 69 -9.18 -3.14 -12.04
C HIS A 69 -8.87 -4.59 -12.37
N ILE A 70 -9.71 -5.54 -11.95
CA ILE A 70 -9.59 -6.95 -12.32
C ILE A 70 -10.00 -7.10 -13.78
N LYS A 71 -9.07 -7.62 -14.58
CA LYS A 71 -9.23 -7.80 -16.02
C LYS A 71 -8.94 -9.24 -16.40
N GLN A 72 -9.88 -9.89 -17.10
CA GLN A 72 -9.63 -11.18 -17.71
C GLN A 72 -8.83 -10.99 -19.01
N THR A 73 -7.79 -11.80 -19.19
CA THR A 73 -6.95 -11.81 -20.40
C THR A 73 -6.72 -13.26 -20.86
N PRO A 74 -6.17 -13.50 -22.08
CA PRO A 74 -5.77 -14.83 -22.52
C PRO A 74 -4.73 -15.51 -21.61
N GLU A 75 -3.91 -14.73 -20.90
CA GLU A 75 -2.89 -15.22 -19.95
C GLU A 75 -3.42 -15.34 -18.51
N GLY A 76 -4.73 -15.22 -18.30
CA GLY A 76 -5.37 -15.21 -16.98
C GLY A 76 -5.74 -13.81 -16.50
N PHE A 77 -6.00 -13.67 -15.21
CA PHE A 77 -6.31 -12.36 -14.63
C PHE A 77 -5.09 -11.44 -14.53
N VAL A 78 -5.31 -10.15 -14.80
CA VAL A 78 -4.38 -9.07 -14.45
C VAL A 78 -5.08 -7.98 -13.65
N VAL A 79 -4.30 -7.21 -12.91
CA VAL A 79 -4.76 -6.01 -12.20
C VAL A 79 -4.17 -4.78 -12.87
N THR A 80 -5.05 -3.89 -13.33
CA THR A 80 -4.68 -2.63 -14.02
C THR A 80 -4.46 -1.49 -13.03
N GLU A 81 -3.75 -0.45 -13.45
CA GLU A 81 -3.51 0.77 -12.66
C GLU A 81 -4.51 1.88 -13.05
N PHE A 82 -4.56 2.19 -14.35
CA PHE A 82 -5.60 3.02 -14.97
C PHE A 82 -6.70 2.14 -15.58
N LEU A 83 -7.96 2.58 -15.48
CA LEU A 83 -9.07 1.94 -16.19
C LEU A 83 -9.04 2.22 -17.70
N PRO A 84 -8.93 3.48 -18.17
CA PRO A 84 -8.77 3.73 -19.60
C PRO A 84 -7.39 3.29 -20.09
N PRO A 85 -7.26 2.98 -21.40
CA PRO A 85 -5.98 2.72 -22.00
C PRO A 85 -5.10 3.98 -21.98
N VAL A 86 -3.85 3.82 -21.53
CA VAL A 86 -2.86 4.90 -21.52
C VAL A 86 -1.63 4.53 -22.35
N GLY A 87 -1.01 5.52 -23.00
CA GLY A 87 0.03 5.30 -24.01
C GLY A 87 1.36 4.74 -23.47
N TRP A 88 1.60 4.83 -22.15
CA TRP A 88 2.78 4.28 -21.48
C TRP A 88 2.53 2.91 -20.81
N SER A 89 1.33 2.35 -20.98
CA SER A 89 1.02 1.02 -20.44
C SER A 89 1.68 -0.09 -21.25
N GLY A 90 1.93 -1.21 -20.58
CA GLY A 90 2.35 -2.45 -21.21
C GLY A 90 1.18 -3.27 -21.74
N LYS A 91 1.46 -4.54 -22.03
CA LYS A 91 0.47 -5.52 -22.47
C LYS A 91 -0.76 -5.51 -21.56
N HIS A 92 -1.95 -5.55 -22.16
CA HIS A 92 -3.25 -5.54 -21.47
C HIS A 92 -3.57 -4.30 -20.62
N ASN A 93 -2.89 -3.17 -20.84
CA ASN A 93 -2.99 -1.95 -20.04
C ASN A 93 -2.39 -2.11 -18.62
N THR A 94 -1.42 -3.01 -18.47
CA THR A 94 -0.73 -3.22 -17.18
C THR A 94 0.46 -2.28 -17.02
N ILE A 95 0.67 -1.79 -15.81
CA ILE A 95 1.78 -0.90 -15.43
C ILE A 95 2.35 -1.43 -14.11
N ASN A 96 3.68 -1.56 -14.02
CA ASN A 96 4.32 -2.19 -12.88
C ASN A 96 4.60 -1.22 -11.71
N CYS A 97 4.35 0.09 -11.89
CA CYS A 97 4.62 1.15 -10.92
C CYS A 97 3.98 0.87 -9.54
N ALA A 98 2.68 0.61 -9.52
CA ALA A 98 1.95 0.23 -8.30
C ALA A 98 1.68 -1.27 -8.16
N ALA A 99 2.28 -2.13 -8.98
CA ALA A 99 2.02 -3.57 -8.90
C ALA A 99 2.35 -4.16 -7.51
N GLY A 100 3.35 -3.62 -6.81
CA GLY A 100 3.61 -3.96 -5.41
C GLY A 100 2.42 -3.62 -4.49
N HIS A 101 1.83 -2.44 -4.64
CA HIS A 101 0.60 -2.06 -3.93
C HIS A 101 -0.58 -2.96 -4.29
N HIS A 102 -0.74 -3.35 -5.56
CA HIS A 102 -1.82 -4.24 -5.97
C HIS A 102 -1.74 -5.59 -5.24
N PHE A 103 -0.54 -6.17 -5.11
CA PHE A 103 -0.35 -7.41 -4.36
C PHE A 103 -0.61 -7.22 -2.85
N TYR A 104 -0.14 -6.12 -2.25
CA TYR A 104 -0.39 -5.83 -0.83
C TYR A 104 -1.87 -5.60 -0.52
N GLU A 105 -2.61 -4.92 -1.39
CA GLU A 105 -4.06 -4.72 -1.23
C GLU A 105 -4.82 -6.02 -1.52
N GLY A 106 -4.55 -6.65 -2.66
CA GLY A 106 -5.31 -7.79 -3.15
C GLY A 106 -5.03 -9.12 -2.46
N ARG A 107 -3.95 -9.25 -1.67
CA ARG A 107 -3.62 -10.51 -0.95
C ARG A 107 -4.71 -10.95 0.03
N TRP A 108 -5.65 -10.07 0.34
CA TRP A 108 -6.79 -10.32 1.21
C TRP A 108 -8.05 -10.81 0.47
N LEU A 109 -8.03 -10.84 -0.87
CA LEU A 109 -9.11 -11.43 -1.65
C LEU A 109 -9.20 -12.94 -1.39
N HIS A 110 -10.42 -13.44 -1.22
CA HIS A 110 -10.64 -14.87 -0.97
C HIS A 110 -10.40 -15.74 -2.21
N ASN A 111 -10.63 -15.21 -3.42
CA ASN A 111 -10.27 -15.90 -4.65
C ASN A 111 -8.76 -15.73 -4.94
N PRO A 112 -7.94 -16.78 -4.81
CA PRO A 112 -6.50 -16.66 -5.02
C PRO A 112 -6.13 -16.49 -6.49
N MET A 113 -6.98 -16.92 -7.44
CA MET A 113 -6.67 -16.97 -8.87
C MET A 113 -6.32 -15.59 -9.43
N VAL A 114 -6.98 -14.53 -8.95
CA VAL A 114 -6.74 -13.16 -9.43
C VAL A 114 -5.26 -12.78 -9.30
N LEU A 115 -4.66 -13.07 -8.14
CA LEU A 115 -3.25 -12.74 -7.90
C LEU A 115 -2.28 -13.85 -8.31
N ASP A 116 -2.73 -15.10 -8.39
CA ASP A 116 -1.91 -16.19 -8.94
C ASP A 116 -1.62 -15.95 -10.42
N ASP A 117 -2.66 -15.66 -11.21
CA ASP A 117 -2.49 -15.37 -12.63
C ASP A 117 -1.69 -14.09 -12.83
N TYR A 118 -1.97 -13.04 -12.04
CA TYR A 118 -1.25 -11.77 -12.15
C TYR A 118 0.24 -11.90 -11.84
N ALA A 119 0.62 -12.71 -10.85
CA ALA A 119 2.02 -13.00 -10.55
C ALA A 119 2.71 -13.76 -11.70
N ARG A 120 2.06 -14.77 -12.28
CA ARG A 120 2.60 -15.46 -13.48
C ARG A 120 2.68 -14.54 -14.68
N PHE A 121 1.68 -13.68 -14.88
CA PHE A 121 1.62 -12.75 -16.01
C PHE A 121 2.86 -11.85 -16.08
N TRP A 122 3.30 -11.31 -14.94
CA TRP A 122 4.46 -10.41 -14.89
C TRP A 122 5.73 -11.04 -15.48
N PHE A 123 5.99 -12.32 -15.19
CA PHE A 123 7.24 -12.97 -15.61
C PHE A 123 7.08 -13.85 -16.86
N ARG A 124 5.91 -14.47 -17.04
CA ARG A 124 5.67 -15.51 -18.04
C ARG A 124 4.52 -15.16 -19.01
N GLY A 125 3.74 -14.11 -18.74
CA GLY A 125 2.63 -13.64 -19.59
C GLY A 125 2.93 -12.38 -20.42
N GLY A 126 4.16 -11.85 -20.33
CA GLY A 126 4.61 -10.69 -21.09
C GLY A 126 4.44 -9.33 -20.38
N GLY A 127 4.36 -9.33 -19.04
CA GLY A 127 4.38 -8.10 -18.26
C GLY A 127 5.73 -7.37 -18.32
N ALA A 128 5.70 -6.04 -18.35
CA ALA A 128 6.90 -5.21 -18.35
C ALA A 128 7.39 -4.94 -16.91
N VAL A 129 8.20 -5.85 -16.36
CA VAL A 129 8.65 -5.82 -14.94
C VAL A 129 9.71 -4.76 -14.60
N ARG A 130 10.24 -4.03 -15.59
CA ARG A 130 11.32 -3.03 -15.42
C ARG A 130 11.00 -1.63 -15.95
N SER A 131 9.74 -1.35 -16.30
CA SER A 131 9.35 0.01 -16.76
C SER A 131 9.38 1.04 -15.64
N TYR A 132 9.03 0.60 -14.43
CA TYR A 132 9.14 1.34 -13.17
C TYR A 132 9.82 0.48 -12.11
N SER A 133 10.27 1.09 -11.02
CA SER A 133 10.70 0.41 -9.80
C SER A 133 9.58 -0.51 -9.26
N PHE A 134 9.90 -1.76 -8.92
CA PHE A 134 8.89 -2.75 -8.56
C PHE A 134 9.45 -3.80 -7.56
N TRP A 135 9.05 -3.73 -6.28
CA TRP A 135 9.48 -4.64 -5.20
C TRP A 135 8.70 -5.98 -5.20
N VAL A 136 8.71 -6.65 -6.35
CA VAL A 136 7.85 -7.80 -6.62
C VAL A 136 8.13 -9.02 -5.74
N ALA A 137 9.40 -9.30 -5.41
CA ALA A 137 9.73 -10.45 -4.58
C ALA A 137 9.25 -10.23 -3.14
N ASP A 138 9.40 -9.01 -2.61
CA ASP A 138 8.82 -8.63 -1.31
C ASP A 138 7.29 -8.73 -1.33
N ALA A 139 6.64 -8.23 -2.38
CA ALA A 139 5.19 -8.28 -2.48
C ALA A 139 4.63 -9.72 -2.56
N LEU A 140 5.30 -10.62 -3.28
CA LEU A 140 4.92 -12.04 -3.33
C LEU A 140 5.22 -12.76 -2.01
N TRP A 141 6.33 -12.43 -1.33
CA TRP A 141 6.58 -12.91 0.03
C TRP A 141 5.48 -12.45 0.98
N ALA A 142 5.10 -11.17 0.95
CA ALA A 142 4.04 -10.59 1.77
C ALA A 142 2.67 -11.23 1.49
N ARG A 143 2.39 -11.64 0.24
CA ARG A 143 1.21 -12.44 -0.10
C ARG A 143 1.27 -13.83 0.53
N TYR A 144 2.40 -14.54 0.43
CA TYR A 144 2.59 -15.83 1.10
C TYR A 144 2.37 -15.74 2.62
N LEU A 145 2.84 -14.67 3.27
CA LEU A 145 2.59 -14.48 4.70
C LEU A 145 1.09 -14.38 5.06
N ALA A 146 0.26 -13.91 4.14
CA ALA A 146 -1.20 -13.83 4.33
C ALA A 146 -1.90 -15.14 3.97
N THR A 147 -1.52 -15.77 2.86
CA THR A 147 -2.26 -16.93 2.33
C THR A 147 -1.75 -18.27 2.83
N GLY A 148 -0.50 -18.37 3.28
CA GLY A 148 0.21 -19.62 3.54
C GLY A 148 0.53 -20.44 2.27
N ASN A 149 0.09 -20.00 1.09
CA ASN A 149 0.31 -20.71 -0.17
C ASN A 149 1.70 -20.36 -0.74
N LYS A 150 2.61 -21.33 -0.70
CA LYS A 150 3.98 -21.20 -1.20
C LYS A 150 4.17 -21.63 -2.65
N GLU A 151 3.18 -22.26 -3.30
CA GLU A 151 3.38 -22.94 -4.59
C GLU A 151 3.88 -21.97 -5.66
N ILE A 152 3.15 -20.87 -5.88
CA ILE A 152 3.54 -19.87 -6.88
C ILE A 152 4.81 -19.12 -6.51
N LEU A 153 5.05 -18.91 -5.22
CA LEU A 153 6.22 -18.22 -4.70
C LEU A 153 7.50 -19.03 -5.00
N LEU A 154 7.44 -20.35 -4.80
CA LEU A 154 8.55 -21.26 -5.10
C LEU A 154 8.72 -21.47 -6.60
N ASP A 155 7.62 -21.59 -7.35
CA ASP A 155 7.63 -21.72 -8.81
C ASP A 155 8.30 -20.51 -9.48
N LEU A 156 8.03 -19.29 -9.01
CA LEU A 156 8.60 -18.06 -9.56
C LEU A 156 10.00 -17.70 -9.02
N LEU A 157 10.55 -18.45 -8.07
CA LEU A 157 11.86 -18.11 -7.47
C LEU A 157 12.97 -17.91 -8.53
N PRO A 158 13.12 -18.74 -9.58
CA PRO A 158 14.09 -18.49 -10.64
C PRO A 158 13.86 -17.16 -11.38
N ASP A 159 12.60 -16.83 -11.68
CA ASP A 159 12.23 -15.58 -12.36
C ASP A 159 12.53 -14.35 -11.49
N LEU A 160 12.28 -14.43 -10.18
CA LEU A 160 12.58 -13.38 -9.21
C LEU A 160 14.09 -13.12 -9.12
N ILE A 161 14.90 -14.18 -9.07
CA ILE A 161 16.36 -14.08 -9.07
C ILE A 161 16.84 -13.42 -10.37
N ALA A 162 16.36 -13.88 -11.52
CA ALA A 162 16.75 -13.35 -12.82
C ALA A 162 16.38 -11.87 -12.97
N ASN A 163 15.19 -11.47 -12.50
CA ASN A 163 14.78 -10.07 -12.51
C ASN A 163 15.67 -9.20 -11.61
N TYR A 164 15.99 -9.67 -10.40
CA TYR A 164 16.89 -8.96 -9.50
C TYR A 164 18.29 -8.78 -10.11
N GLU A 165 18.87 -9.85 -10.65
CA GLU A 165 20.19 -9.80 -11.29
C GLU A 165 20.20 -8.89 -12.52
N GLN A 166 19.06 -8.73 -13.20
CA GLN A 166 18.93 -7.77 -14.29
C GLN A 166 18.85 -6.32 -13.79
N TRP A 167 18.16 -6.05 -12.67
CA TRP A 167 18.23 -4.75 -12.01
C TRP A 167 19.67 -4.39 -11.60
N GLU A 168 20.45 -5.36 -11.12
CA GLU A 168 21.87 -5.13 -10.82
C GLU A 168 22.65 -4.68 -12.06
N LYS A 169 22.48 -5.36 -13.20
CA LYS A 169 23.16 -4.99 -14.45
C LYS A 169 22.80 -3.60 -14.94
N GLU A 170 21.54 -3.20 -14.78
CA GLU A 170 21.03 -1.94 -15.34
C GLU A 170 21.23 -0.74 -14.40
N ARG A 171 21.14 -0.95 -13.08
CA ARG A 171 20.97 0.13 -12.09
C ARG A 171 21.94 0.12 -10.92
N LEU A 172 22.73 -0.94 -10.71
CA LEU A 172 23.73 -0.95 -9.64
C LEU A 172 24.97 -0.14 -10.04
N GLU A 173 25.39 0.79 -9.19
CA GLU A 173 26.63 1.54 -9.39
C GLU A 173 27.83 0.87 -8.70
N PRO A 174 29.08 1.22 -9.08
CA PRO A 174 30.28 0.63 -8.48
C PRO A 174 30.39 0.79 -6.96
N ASP A 175 29.76 1.81 -6.37
CA ASP A 175 29.70 1.99 -4.92
C ASP A 175 28.71 1.03 -4.22
N GLY A 176 27.90 0.31 -4.98
CA GLY A 176 26.94 -0.68 -4.51
C GLY A 176 25.53 -0.15 -4.22
N LEU A 177 25.24 1.13 -4.51
CA LEU A 177 23.88 1.67 -4.48
C LEU A 177 23.22 1.55 -5.85
N PHE A 178 21.89 1.40 -5.84
CA PHE A 178 21.08 1.47 -7.04
C PHE A 178 20.70 2.92 -7.37
N TRP A 179 20.71 3.28 -8.65
CA TRP A 179 20.21 4.58 -9.12
C TRP A 179 18.90 4.43 -9.90
N GLN A 180 18.07 5.46 -9.87
CA GLN A 180 16.81 5.50 -10.61
C GLN A 180 16.48 6.91 -11.10
N ILE A 181 15.75 6.97 -12.20
CA ILE A 181 15.12 8.21 -12.67
C ILE A 181 13.86 8.40 -11.84
N ASP A 182 13.62 9.57 -11.27
CA ASP A 182 12.47 9.82 -10.39
C ASP A 182 11.12 9.51 -11.07
N ASP A 183 10.95 9.84 -12.35
CA ASP A 183 9.84 9.38 -13.20
C ASP A 183 9.65 7.85 -13.17
N ARG A 184 10.73 7.08 -13.15
CA ARG A 184 10.71 5.61 -13.12
C ARG A 184 10.53 5.02 -11.73
N ASP A 185 10.49 5.85 -10.69
CA ASP A 185 9.88 5.50 -9.41
C ASP A 185 8.38 5.84 -9.38
N GLY A 186 7.83 6.38 -10.48
CA GLY A 186 6.48 6.94 -10.53
C GLY A 186 6.40 8.31 -9.87
N MET A 187 7.52 9.04 -9.75
CA MET A 187 7.65 10.25 -8.91
C MET A 187 8.24 11.46 -9.66
N GLU A 188 7.79 11.70 -10.88
CA GLU A 188 8.32 12.77 -11.73
C GLU A 188 8.17 14.18 -11.13
N VAL A 189 9.11 15.08 -11.48
CA VAL A 189 9.16 16.45 -10.96
C VAL A 189 9.42 16.47 -9.44
N SER A 190 10.06 15.44 -8.90
CA SER A 190 10.52 15.45 -7.50
C SER A 190 11.62 16.49 -7.30
N VAL A 191 11.70 17.10 -6.12
CA VAL A 191 12.69 18.14 -5.83
C VAL A 191 14.10 17.55 -5.71
N GLY A 192 14.21 16.37 -5.09
CA GLY A 192 15.47 15.65 -4.96
C GLY A 192 15.93 15.02 -6.28
N GLY A 193 15.02 14.85 -7.24
CA GLY A 193 15.28 14.40 -8.60
C GLY A 193 15.79 12.95 -8.70
N SER A 194 16.36 12.65 -9.86
CA SER A 194 16.94 11.35 -10.19
C SER A 194 18.26 11.11 -9.45
N GLY A 195 18.51 9.86 -9.02
CA GLY A 195 19.73 9.54 -8.28
C GLY A 195 19.70 8.19 -7.59
N LYS A 196 20.61 8.01 -6.63
CA LYS A 196 20.57 6.95 -5.63
C LYS A 196 19.54 7.36 -4.58
N ARG A 197 18.30 6.94 -4.80
CA ARG A 197 17.12 7.34 -4.03
C ARG A 197 16.83 6.34 -2.92
N ALA A 198 16.18 6.79 -1.85
CA ALA A 198 15.73 5.93 -0.76
C ALA A 198 14.69 4.90 -1.23
N THR A 199 13.92 5.21 -2.29
CA THR A 199 12.99 4.32 -3.01
C THR A 199 13.68 3.04 -3.49
N ILE A 200 14.37 3.07 -4.64
CA ILE A 200 14.90 1.89 -5.32
C ILE A 200 15.85 1.09 -4.42
N ASN A 201 16.63 1.74 -3.57
CA ASN A 201 17.51 1.02 -2.65
C ASN A 201 16.72 0.26 -1.56
N SER A 202 15.61 0.80 -1.07
CA SER A 202 14.74 0.08 -0.15
C SER A 202 13.99 -1.06 -0.86
N TYR A 203 13.57 -0.86 -2.11
CA TYR A 203 12.92 -1.90 -2.91
C TYR A 203 13.85 -3.07 -3.20
N MET A 204 15.09 -2.80 -3.61
CA MET A 204 16.10 -3.82 -3.84
C MET A 204 16.53 -4.51 -2.53
N TYR A 205 16.58 -3.79 -1.41
CA TYR A 205 16.74 -4.43 -0.10
C TYR A 205 15.59 -5.40 0.21
N GLY A 206 14.35 -4.95 0.02
CA GLY A 206 13.15 -5.76 0.24
C GLY A 206 13.14 -7.02 -0.61
N ASP A 207 13.39 -6.88 -1.91
CA ASP A 207 13.45 -8.02 -2.83
C ASP A 207 14.61 -8.97 -2.49
N ALA A 208 15.78 -8.47 -2.13
CA ALA A 208 16.89 -9.31 -1.71
C ALA A 208 16.56 -10.13 -0.45
N ALA A 209 16.00 -9.46 0.57
CA ALA A 209 15.59 -10.11 1.80
C ALA A 209 14.45 -11.12 1.58
N ALA A 210 13.53 -10.83 0.67
CA ALA A 210 12.46 -11.76 0.30
C ALA A 210 13.00 -12.97 -0.46
N ILE A 211 13.84 -12.78 -1.49
CA ILE A 211 14.47 -13.87 -2.24
C ILE A 211 15.27 -14.78 -1.30
N ALA A 212 16.00 -14.21 -0.34
CA ALA A 212 16.72 -15.00 0.66
C ALA A 212 15.76 -15.93 1.44
N LYS A 213 14.64 -15.40 1.95
CA LYS A 213 13.63 -16.18 2.68
C LYS A 213 12.96 -17.23 1.80
N ILE A 214 12.64 -16.89 0.55
CA ILE A 214 12.02 -17.82 -0.42
C ILE A 214 13.01 -18.96 -0.74
N ALA A 215 14.29 -18.64 -0.94
CA ALA A 215 15.32 -19.63 -1.20
C ALA A 215 15.52 -20.59 -0.01
N SER A 216 15.50 -20.08 1.24
CA SER A 216 15.48 -20.93 2.42
C SER A 216 14.26 -21.85 2.45
N LEU A 217 13.07 -21.34 2.12
CA LEU A 217 11.84 -22.14 2.03
C LEU A 217 11.93 -23.22 0.93
N ALA A 218 12.70 -22.97 -0.13
CA ALA A 218 12.99 -23.91 -1.21
C ALA A 218 14.13 -24.90 -0.89
N GLY A 219 14.76 -24.83 0.27
CA GLY A 219 15.94 -25.63 0.62
C GLY A 219 17.21 -25.25 -0.15
N ARG A 220 17.27 -24.03 -0.70
CA ARG A 220 18.39 -23.49 -1.50
C ARG A 220 19.25 -22.54 -0.68
N GLN A 221 19.97 -23.10 0.30
CA GLN A 221 20.74 -22.31 1.27
C GLN A 221 21.84 -21.46 0.61
N ASP A 222 22.45 -21.96 -0.47
CA ASP A 222 23.44 -21.23 -1.28
C ASP A 222 22.90 -19.89 -1.81
N ILE A 223 21.67 -19.92 -2.33
CA ILE A 223 20.99 -18.73 -2.83
C ILE A 223 20.55 -17.85 -1.67
N ALA A 224 20.05 -18.45 -0.58
CA ALA A 224 19.61 -17.71 0.60
C ALA A 224 20.74 -16.86 1.18
N ASP A 225 21.90 -17.45 1.41
CA ASP A 225 23.07 -16.77 1.97
C ASP A 225 23.56 -15.66 1.03
N ARG A 226 23.59 -15.93 -0.28
CA ARG A 226 23.98 -14.93 -1.30
C ARG A 226 23.09 -13.70 -1.27
N PHE A 227 21.77 -13.88 -1.22
CA PHE A 227 20.83 -12.77 -1.22
C PHE A 227 20.73 -12.06 0.13
N GLN A 228 20.93 -12.79 1.24
CA GLN A 228 21.06 -12.19 2.56
C GLN A 228 22.24 -11.22 2.62
N GLN A 229 23.40 -11.60 2.08
CA GLN A 229 24.58 -10.71 1.99
C GLN A 229 24.31 -9.47 1.13
N LYS A 230 23.54 -9.61 0.04
CA LYS A 230 23.12 -8.46 -0.79
C LYS A 230 22.25 -7.50 0.01
N ALA A 231 21.25 -8.02 0.72
CA ALA A 231 20.37 -7.21 1.58
C ALA A 231 21.18 -6.47 2.66
N GLU A 232 22.10 -7.15 3.34
CA GLU A 232 22.97 -6.55 4.36
C GLU A 232 23.85 -5.44 3.81
N ARG A 233 24.44 -5.64 2.61
CA ARG A 233 25.22 -4.60 1.93
C ARG A 233 24.38 -3.36 1.62
N ILE A 234 23.19 -3.53 1.05
CA ILE A 234 22.30 -2.41 0.73
C ILE A 234 21.88 -1.69 2.01
N LYS A 235 21.51 -2.44 3.06
CA LYS A 235 21.16 -1.88 4.37
C LYS A 235 22.28 -1.00 4.93
N ALA A 236 23.53 -1.47 4.89
CA ALA A 236 24.67 -0.69 5.34
C ALA A 236 24.85 0.59 4.51
N LEU A 237 24.74 0.49 3.18
CA LEU A 237 24.91 1.64 2.29
C LEU A 237 23.80 2.68 2.42
N VAL A 238 22.54 2.28 2.54
CA VAL A 238 21.41 3.21 2.76
C VAL A 238 21.65 4.02 4.05
N GLN A 239 22.01 3.36 5.15
CA GLN A 239 22.26 4.01 6.44
C GLN A 239 23.52 4.88 6.47
N THR A 240 24.55 4.55 5.70
CA THR A 240 25.82 5.30 5.72
C THR A 240 25.94 6.36 4.64
N ARG A 241 25.22 6.21 3.52
CA ARG A 241 25.35 7.07 2.32
C ARG A 241 24.12 7.90 2.03
N LEU A 242 22.92 7.43 2.40
CA LEU A 242 21.67 8.14 2.14
C LEU A 242 21.10 8.84 3.38
N TRP A 243 21.64 8.56 4.57
CA TRP A 243 21.27 9.26 5.79
C TRP A 243 22.02 10.57 5.94
N ASP A 244 21.27 11.66 5.99
CA ASP A 244 21.76 12.97 6.37
C ASP A 244 21.75 13.11 7.90
N ARG A 245 22.94 13.24 8.50
CA ARG A 245 23.10 13.34 9.97
C ARG A 245 22.61 14.67 10.54
N GLU A 246 22.73 15.76 9.77
CA GLU A 246 22.29 17.08 10.19
C GLU A 246 20.77 17.18 10.08
N ALA A 247 20.23 16.78 8.93
CA ALA A 247 18.79 16.81 8.70
C ALA A 247 18.04 15.68 9.42
N ARG A 248 18.76 14.66 9.91
CA ARG A 248 18.23 13.43 10.52
C ARG A 248 17.17 12.77 9.62
N PHE A 249 17.52 12.57 8.34
CA PHE A 249 16.57 12.09 7.34
C PHE A 249 17.27 11.34 6.19
N PHE A 250 16.59 10.35 5.60
CA PHE A 250 17.07 9.70 4.38
C PHE A 250 16.75 10.55 3.15
N LYS A 251 17.77 10.86 2.35
CA LYS A 251 17.66 11.76 1.20
C LYS A 251 18.24 11.13 -0.06
N THR A 252 17.89 11.71 -1.21
CA THR A 252 18.46 11.32 -2.51
C THR A 252 19.93 11.73 -2.61
N LEU A 253 20.79 10.83 -3.08
CA LEU A 253 22.15 11.15 -3.50
C LEU A 253 22.21 11.21 -5.03
N PRO A 254 22.33 12.40 -5.65
CA PRO A 254 22.50 12.52 -7.10
C PRO A 254 23.74 11.75 -7.58
N ARG A 255 23.68 11.14 -8.77
CA ARG A 255 24.72 10.21 -9.26
C ARG A 255 26.08 10.88 -9.45
N ASP A 256 26.05 12.14 -9.85
CA ASP A 256 27.20 12.98 -10.21
C ASP A 256 27.73 13.81 -9.04
N LYS A 257 27.24 13.56 -7.81
CA LYS A 257 27.58 14.36 -6.62
C LYS A 257 27.98 13.47 -5.45
N ASP A 258 28.81 14.04 -4.59
CA ASP A 258 29.19 13.44 -3.31
C ASP A 258 28.34 13.93 -2.13
N ARG A 259 27.35 14.79 -2.39
CA ARG A 259 26.45 15.36 -1.38
C ARG A 259 25.00 15.01 -1.67
N LEU A 260 24.25 14.75 -0.60
CA LEU A 260 22.81 14.54 -0.65
C LEU A 260 22.10 15.78 -1.19
N ALA A 261 20.98 15.58 -1.87
CA ALA A 261 20.07 16.65 -2.24
C ALA A 261 19.56 17.33 -0.96
N ASP A 262 19.48 18.65 -0.95
CA ASP A 262 19.13 19.41 0.26
C ASP A 262 17.62 19.51 0.47
N VAL A 263 16.94 18.36 0.49
CA VAL A 263 15.48 18.28 0.66
C VAL A 263 15.08 16.98 1.34
N ARG A 264 14.14 17.06 2.27
CA ARG A 264 13.39 15.91 2.78
C ARG A 264 12.17 15.70 1.90
N GLU A 265 12.08 14.51 1.32
CA GLU A 265 10.94 14.07 0.53
C GLU A 265 10.32 12.85 1.20
N LEU A 266 9.02 12.67 1.06
CA LEU A 266 8.27 11.66 1.82
C LEU A 266 8.80 10.23 1.59
N HIS A 267 9.37 9.96 0.41
CA HIS A 267 10.01 8.68 0.10
C HIS A 267 11.23 8.35 0.98
N GLY A 268 11.75 9.29 1.75
CA GLY A 268 12.73 9.02 2.80
C GLY A 268 12.21 8.09 3.91
N TYR A 269 10.89 7.83 3.97
CA TYR A 269 10.31 6.81 4.85
C TYR A 269 10.28 5.40 4.25
N SER A 270 10.54 5.23 2.94
CA SER A 270 10.55 3.93 2.26
C SER A 270 11.44 2.86 2.94
N PRO A 271 12.59 3.17 3.58
CA PRO A 271 13.37 2.16 4.30
C PRO A 271 12.56 1.39 5.36
N TRP A 272 11.69 2.06 6.11
CA TRP A 272 10.87 1.39 7.15
C TRP A 272 9.74 0.54 6.58
N TYR A 273 9.34 0.73 5.32
CA TYR A 273 8.42 -0.18 4.63
C TYR A 273 8.93 -1.62 4.66
N PHE A 274 10.26 -1.80 4.59
CA PHE A 274 10.91 -3.11 4.56
C PHE A 274 11.60 -3.48 5.88
N ASN A 275 11.47 -2.66 6.93
CA ASN A 275 12.22 -2.81 8.19
C ASN A 275 13.75 -2.76 7.97
N LEU A 276 14.19 -1.92 7.03
CA LEU A 276 15.60 -1.80 6.65
C LEU A 276 16.46 -1.17 7.76
N PRO A 277 16.15 0.02 8.30
CA PRO A 277 17.07 0.72 9.19
C PRO A 277 17.30 -0.05 10.49
N ASP A 278 18.49 0.08 11.05
CA ASP A 278 18.73 -0.17 12.46
C ASP A 278 18.14 0.97 13.31
N ARG A 279 17.99 0.70 14.62
CA ARG A 279 17.57 1.73 15.57
C ARG A 279 18.55 2.92 15.56
N GLY A 280 18.04 4.13 15.78
CA GLY A 280 18.79 5.39 15.77
C GLY A 280 18.40 6.36 14.66
N HIS A 281 17.52 5.95 13.74
CA HIS A 281 17.04 6.78 12.63
C HIS A 281 15.63 7.32 12.86
N GLU A 282 15.00 6.99 13.99
CA GLU A 282 13.58 7.26 14.25
C GLU A 282 13.27 8.76 14.29
N ASP A 283 14.24 9.62 14.62
CA ASP A 283 14.08 11.07 14.64
C ASP A 283 13.55 11.67 13.33
N ALA A 284 13.73 10.99 12.20
CA ALA A 284 13.14 11.35 10.92
C ALA A 284 11.62 11.51 11.01
N TRP A 285 10.94 10.67 11.79
CA TRP A 285 9.48 10.62 11.91
C TRP A 285 8.86 11.84 12.60
N LYS A 286 9.67 12.67 13.29
CA LYS A 286 9.24 13.98 13.78
C LYS A 286 8.70 14.87 12.65
N GLN A 287 9.17 14.66 11.42
CA GLN A 287 8.78 15.46 10.26
C GLN A 287 7.39 15.11 9.73
N LEU A 288 6.85 13.92 10.04
CA LEU A 288 5.54 13.50 9.52
C LEU A 288 4.41 14.39 10.04
N MET A 289 4.43 14.70 11.35
CA MET A 289 3.40 15.49 12.04
C MET A 289 3.77 16.97 12.18
N ASP A 290 4.91 17.39 11.62
CA ASP A 290 5.32 18.79 11.57
C ASP A 290 4.65 19.52 10.40
N ARG A 291 3.99 20.64 10.67
CA ARG A 291 3.33 21.51 9.67
C ARG A 291 4.29 22.16 8.69
N GLN A 292 5.57 22.31 9.05
CA GLN A 292 6.61 22.72 8.11
C GLN A 292 7.30 21.51 7.46
N GLY A 293 7.06 20.31 7.99
CA GLY A 293 7.48 19.03 7.43
C GLY A 293 6.44 18.54 6.43
N PHE A 294 5.80 17.41 6.73
CA PHE A 294 4.86 16.75 5.81
C PHE A 294 3.39 16.90 6.19
N TYR A 295 3.07 17.39 7.40
CA TYR A 295 1.71 17.36 7.91
C TYR A 295 0.77 18.33 7.20
N ALA A 296 -0.27 17.83 6.55
CA ALA A 296 -1.29 18.63 5.88
C ALA A 296 -2.70 18.00 5.97
N PRO A 297 -3.77 18.79 5.83
CA PRO A 297 -5.15 18.33 6.05
C PRO A 297 -5.65 17.20 5.12
N TYR A 298 -5.01 17.01 3.95
CA TYR A 298 -5.40 16.01 2.96
C TYR A 298 -4.20 15.15 2.53
N GLY A 299 -3.63 14.45 3.50
CA GLY A 299 -2.51 13.53 3.34
C GLY A 299 -1.16 14.25 3.47
N PRO A 300 -0.10 13.49 3.77
CA PRO A 300 1.22 14.05 3.86
C PRO A 300 1.68 14.60 2.51
N THR A 301 2.38 15.73 2.53
CA THR A 301 3.00 16.29 1.33
C THR A 301 4.16 15.41 0.86
N THR A 302 4.37 15.33 -0.46
CA THR A 302 5.50 14.57 -1.03
C THR A 302 6.86 15.20 -0.79
N THR A 303 6.90 16.51 -0.52
CA THR A 303 8.10 17.31 -0.20
C THR A 303 7.85 18.09 1.08
N GLU A 304 8.87 18.29 1.92
CA GLU A 304 8.72 19.11 3.14
C GLU A 304 8.28 20.56 2.80
N GLN A 305 7.27 21.05 3.50
CA GLN A 305 6.60 22.32 3.17
C GLN A 305 7.51 23.55 3.31
N ARG A 306 8.55 23.47 4.15
CA ARG A 306 9.54 24.55 4.33
C ARG A 306 10.55 24.70 3.19
N HIS A 307 10.68 23.71 2.31
CA HIS A 307 11.71 23.73 1.28
C HIS A 307 11.33 24.70 0.15
N PRO A 308 12.26 25.53 -0.39
CA PRO A 308 11.94 26.49 -1.47
C PRO A 308 11.39 25.87 -2.76
N GLY A 309 11.70 24.59 -2.99
CA GLY A 309 11.17 23.80 -4.11
C GLY A 309 9.76 23.24 -3.90
N PHE A 310 9.18 23.39 -2.71
CA PHE A 310 7.80 22.96 -2.43
C PHE A 310 6.82 23.76 -3.29
N ARG A 311 6.01 23.07 -4.09
CA ARG A 311 5.04 23.70 -4.98
C ARG A 311 3.76 22.86 -5.10
N VAL A 312 2.62 23.55 -5.05
CA VAL A 312 1.30 22.99 -5.41
C VAL A 312 0.85 23.72 -6.66
N SER A 313 1.05 23.12 -7.84
CA SER A 313 0.80 23.74 -9.14
C SER A 313 -0.39 23.10 -9.86
N TYR A 314 -1.20 23.94 -10.49
CA TYR A 314 -2.26 23.53 -11.45
C TYR A 314 -1.86 23.79 -12.90
N GLU A 315 -0.58 24.09 -13.13
CA GLU A 315 0.01 24.37 -14.43
C GLU A 315 1.17 23.40 -14.72
N GLY A 316 1.47 23.22 -16.00
CA GLY A 316 2.50 22.30 -16.46
C GLY A 316 2.04 20.85 -16.41
N HIS A 317 2.93 19.96 -15.98
CA HIS A 317 2.69 18.52 -15.84
C HIS A 317 1.61 18.24 -14.80
N GLU A 318 0.66 17.35 -15.08
CA GLU A 318 -0.44 17.03 -14.19
C GLU A 318 -0.02 16.21 -12.95
N CYS A 319 1.03 15.40 -13.09
CA CYS A 319 1.50 14.46 -12.08
C CYS A 319 2.78 14.96 -11.36
N GLN A 320 2.73 16.12 -10.69
CA GLN A 320 3.89 16.68 -10.00
C GLN A 320 4.11 16.09 -8.59
N TRP A 321 5.38 15.82 -8.23
CA TRP A 321 5.81 15.24 -6.95
C TRP A 321 6.63 16.17 -6.05
N ASN A 322 6.66 17.47 -6.34
CA ASN A 322 7.36 18.50 -5.57
C ASN A 322 6.50 19.16 -4.48
N GLY A 323 5.46 18.49 -3.96
CA GLY A 323 4.58 19.10 -2.96
C GLY A 323 3.21 18.47 -2.79
N PRO A 324 2.48 18.12 -3.87
CA PRO A 324 1.16 17.50 -3.75
C PRO A 324 1.15 16.26 -2.86
N SER A 325 0.01 15.97 -2.26
CA SER A 325 -0.21 14.70 -1.56
C SER A 325 -0.55 13.62 -2.60
N TRP A 326 0.07 12.45 -2.47
CA TRP A 326 -0.11 11.31 -3.37
C TRP A 326 -0.57 10.10 -2.55
N PRO A 327 -1.68 9.43 -2.91
CA PRO A 327 -2.11 8.18 -2.29
C PRO A 327 -1.01 7.12 -2.29
N TYR A 328 -0.25 6.98 -3.37
CA TYR A 328 0.90 6.07 -3.47
C TYR A 328 1.90 6.28 -2.33
N ALA A 329 2.40 7.51 -2.18
CA ALA A 329 3.40 7.84 -1.16
C ALA A 329 2.83 7.76 0.26
N THR A 330 1.54 8.09 0.41
CA THR A 330 0.82 7.97 1.68
C THR A 330 0.72 6.52 2.12
N SER A 331 0.41 5.60 1.20
CA SER A 331 0.40 4.15 1.46
C SER A 331 1.76 3.64 1.90
N VAL A 332 2.84 4.01 1.18
CA VAL A 332 4.21 3.64 1.58
C VAL A 332 4.52 4.15 2.99
N THR A 333 4.17 5.40 3.28
CA THR A 333 4.44 6.03 4.58
C THR A 333 3.65 5.38 5.72
N LEU A 334 2.36 5.08 5.52
CA LEU A 334 1.53 4.45 6.54
C LEU A 334 1.93 2.99 6.80
N THR A 335 2.32 2.23 5.77
CA THR A 335 2.89 0.89 5.97
C THR A 335 4.21 0.97 6.74
N ALA A 336 5.09 1.91 6.38
CA ALA A 336 6.34 2.16 7.06
C ALA A 336 6.14 2.58 8.53
N LEU A 337 5.15 3.44 8.82
CA LEU A 337 4.81 3.87 10.18
C LEU A 337 4.26 2.71 11.01
N ALA A 338 3.38 1.88 10.43
CA ALA A 338 2.88 0.68 11.10
C ALA A 338 4.03 -0.29 11.44
N ASN A 339 5.00 -0.46 10.56
CA ASN A 339 6.20 -1.25 10.80
C ASN A 339 7.09 -0.66 11.90
N LEU A 340 7.32 0.66 11.87
CA LEU A 340 8.05 1.37 12.91
C LEU A 340 7.44 1.13 14.29
N LEU A 341 6.14 1.39 14.45
CA LEU A 341 5.43 1.22 15.72
C LEU A 341 5.43 -0.23 16.21
N ASN A 342 5.44 -1.19 15.29
CA ASN A 342 5.44 -2.61 15.64
C ASN A 342 6.82 -3.18 15.98
N ASN A 343 7.88 -2.72 15.30
CA ASN A 343 9.17 -3.40 15.30
C ASN A 343 10.30 -2.58 15.97
N TYR A 344 10.11 -1.27 16.13
CA TYR A 344 11.13 -0.35 16.65
C TYR A 344 10.76 0.25 18.02
N ASN A 345 9.47 0.31 18.36
CA ASN A 345 8.96 0.95 19.59
C ASN A 345 9.52 2.38 19.77
N PRO A 346 9.26 3.29 18.81
CA PRO A 346 9.79 4.65 18.82
C PRO A 346 9.19 5.49 19.95
N HIS A 347 9.89 6.57 20.34
CA HIS A 347 9.38 7.57 21.28
C HIS A 347 8.92 8.87 20.62
N VAL A 348 9.14 9.02 19.30
CA VAL A 348 8.91 10.28 18.57
C VAL A 348 7.57 10.37 17.85
N VAL A 349 6.91 9.22 17.68
CA VAL A 349 5.56 9.05 17.11
C VAL A 349 4.89 7.88 17.83
N SER A 350 3.57 7.83 17.76
CA SER A 350 2.70 6.92 18.50
C SER A 350 1.58 6.37 17.61
N GLU A 351 0.75 5.48 18.19
CA GLU A 351 -0.50 5.03 17.56
C GLU A 351 -1.45 6.18 17.25
N ALA A 352 -1.43 7.26 18.04
CA ALA A 352 -2.23 8.45 17.77
C ALA A 352 -1.83 9.15 16.47
N ASP A 353 -0.52 9.22 16.18
CA ASP A 353 -0.01 9.82 14.94
C ASP A 353 -0.35 8.95 13.72
N TYR A 354 -0.24 7.62 13.84
CA TYR A 354 -0.71 6.69 12.80
C TYR A 354 -2.20 6.86 12.54
N PHE A 355 -3.00 6.90 13.60
CA PHE A 355 -4.45 7.03 13.51
C PHE A 355 -4.87 8.38 12.89
N ASP A 356 -4.23 9.49 13.24
CA ASP A 356 -4.49 10.80 12.64
C ASP A 356 -4.11 10.81 11.15
N ALA A 357 -2.93 10.31 10.80
CA ALA A 357 -2.49 10.24 9.41
C ALA A 357 -3.40 9.33 8.55
N LEU A 358 -3.87 8.20 9.11
CA LEU A 358 -4.86 7.34 8.45
C LEU A 358 -6.20 8.05 8.27
N ARG A 359 -6.72 8.74 9.30
CA ARG A 359 -7.98 9.51 9.20
C ARG A 359 -7.90 10.62 8.17
N ILE A 360 -6.77 11.31 8.10
CA ILE A 360 -6.48 12.30 7.07
C ILE A 360 -6.53 11.63 5.68
N TYR A 361 -5.89 10.48 5.50
CA TYR A 361 -5.94 9.75 4.24
C TYR A 361 -7.36 9.27 3.89
N THR A 362 -8.12 8.77 4.87
CA THR A 362 -9.55 8.44 4.71
C THR A 362 -10.35 9.66 4.23
N ALA A 363 -10.14 10.83 4.85
CA ALA A 363 -10.84 12.06 4.49
C ALA A 363 -10.49 12.57 3.09
N SER A 364 -9.33 12.21 2.55
CA SER A 364 -8.95 12.52 1.17
C SER A 364 -9.73 11.73 0.12
N HIS A 365 -10.38 10.60 0.46
CA HIS A 365 -11.11 9.77 -0.50
C HIS A 365 -12.50 10.34 -0.86
N ARG A 366 -12.54 11.58 -1.36
CA ARG A 366 -13.78 12.26 -1.70
C ARG A 366 -13.65 13.23 -2.86
N LEU A 367 -14.76 13.48 -3.53
CA LEU A 367 -14.90 14.54 -4.53
C LEU A 367 -16.18 15.32 -4.26
N ALA A 368 -16.09 16.65 -4.32
CA ALA A 368 -17.27 17.50 -4.39
C ALA A 368 -17.72 17.61 -5.84
N HIS A 369 -18.95 17.17 -6.13
CA HIS A 369 -19.60 17.41 -7.41
C HIS A 369 -19.98 18.88 -7.57
N GLU A 370 -20.29 19.28 -8.81
CA GLU A 370 -20.72 20.64 -9.15
C GLU A 370 -22.03 21.05 -8.43
N ASP A 371 -22.86 20.07 -8.03
CA ASP A 371 -24.08 20.25 -7.24
C ASP A 371 -23.83 20.36 -5.72
N GLY A 372 -22.58 20.31 -5.28
CA GLY A 372 -22.17 20.38 -3.87
C GLY A 372 -22.21 19.04 -3.12
N ARG A 373 -22.64 17.95 -3.77
CA ARG A 373 -22.65 16.62 -3.15
C ARG A 373 -21.24 16.06 -3.02
N LEU A 374 -20.91 15.55 -1.84
CA LEU A 374 -19.67 14.81 -1.59
C LEU A 374 -19.89 13.33 -1.89
N VAL A 375 -19.05 12.76 -2.76
CA VAL A 375 -19.04 11.32 -3.07
C VAL A 375 -17.68 10.72 -2.73
N PRO A 376 -17.60 9.41 -2.40
CA PRO A 376 -16.34 8.69 -2.35
C PRO A 376 -15.61 8.80 -3.70
N TRP A 377 -14.31 9.10 -3.66
CA TRP A 377 -13.48 9.24 -4.86
C TRP A 377 -12.03 8.91 -4.55
N ILE A 378 -11.30 8.39 -5.52
CA ILE A 378 -9.85 8.23 -5.48
C ILE A 378 -9.30 8.58 -6.86
N ASP A 379 -8.25 9.40 -6.88
CA ASP A 379 -7.59 9.89 -8.09
C ASP A 379 -6.07 9.93 -7.92
N GLU A 380 -5.35 10.49 -8.89
CA GLU A 380 -3.89 10.47 -8.97
C GLU A 380 -3.22 11.24 -7.82
N ASN A 381 -3.43 12.55 -7.72
CA ASN A 381 -2.82 13.41 -6.71
C ASN A 381 -3.74 14.54 -6.27
N LEU A 382 -3.46 15.09 -5.09
CA LEU A 382 -4.34 16.08 -4.47
C LEU A 382 -3.59 17.26 -3.88
N ASN A 383 -4.29 18.38 -3.85
CA ASN A 383 -3.89 19.56 -3.13
C ASN A 383 -3.95 19.25 -1.62
N PRO A 384 -2.82 19.27 -0.92
CA PRO A 384 -2.73 18.81 0.47
C PRO A 384 -3.52 19.71 1.44
N TYR A 385 -3.93 20.92 1.01
CA TYR A 385 -4.65 21.89 1.82
C TYR A 385 -6.16 21.91 1.55
N THR A 386 -6.58 21.67 0.31
CA THR A 386 -7.98 21.79 -0.10
C THR A 386 -8.66 20.45 -0.37
N GLY A 387 -7.89 19.40 -0.64
CA GLY A 387 -8.41 18.08 -1.04
C GLY A 387 -8.85 18.00 -2.51
N ASP A 388 -8.60 19.04 -3.31
CA ASP A 388 -8.90 19.02 -4.74
C ASP A 388 -7.92 18.10 -5.49
N TRP A 389 -8.43 17.26 -6.39
CA TRP A 389 -7.65 16.33 -7.20
C TRP A 389 -6.96 17.09 -8.34
N ILE A 390 -5.68 17.41 -8.17
CA ILE A 390 -4.93 18.34 -9.04
C ILE A 390 -4.88 17.81 -10.48
N ALA A 391 -4.45 16.55 -10.67
CA ALA A 391 -4.33 15.95 -11.99
C ALA A 391 -5.69 15.97 -12.70
N ARG A 392 -6.77 15.57 -12.02
CA ARG A 392 -8.13 15.62 -12.54
C ARG A 392 -8.53 17.03 -12.99
N THR A 393 -8.36 18.02 -12.11
CA THR A 393 -8.68 19.44 -12.40
C THR A 393 -7.86 19.96 -13.58
N ARG A 394 -6.58 19.61 -13.67
CA ARG A 394 -5.68 19.96 -14.77
C ARG A 394 -6.09 19.31 -16.09
N LEU A 395 -6.43 18.02 -16.07
CA LEU A 395 -6.78 17.23 -17.25
C LEU A 395 -8.14 17.59 -17.83
N LYS A 396 -9.12 17.94 -16.97
CA LYS A 396 -10.45 18.41 -17.39
C LYS A 396 -10.37 19.62 -18.32
N ARG A 397 -9.29 20.41 -18.24
CA ARG A 397 -9.07 21.64 -19.01
C ARG A 397 -7.87 21.57 -19.96
N TRP A 398 -7.42 20.37 -20.35
CA TRP A 398 -6.15 20.21 -21.05
C TRP A 398 -6.17 20.71 -22.50
N LYS A 399 -7.04 20.14 -23.35
CA LYS A 399 -7.13 20.44 -24.79
C LYS A 399 -8.40 21.24 -25.06
N ASP A 400 -8.25 22.50 -25.47
CA ASP A 400 -9.37 23.41 -25.76
C ASP A 400 -10.36 23.53 -24.58
N GLY A 401 -9.85 23.44 -23.35
CA GLY A 401 -10.67 23.45 -22.13
C GLY A 401 -11.41 22.13 -21.85
N THR A 402 -11.00 21.02 -22.48
CA THR A 402 -11.60 19.69 -22.33
C THR A 402 -10.56 18.59 -22.07
N TRP A 403 -11.05 17.38 -21.77
CA TRP A 403 -10.24 16.17 -21.62
C TRP A 403 -9.53 15.80 -22.93
N SER A 404 -8.25 15.42 -22.85
CA SER A 404 -7.49 14.97 -24.02
C SER A 404 -7.42 13.44 -24.10
N GLN A 405 -7.77 12.86 -25.25
CA GLN A 405 -7.59 11.43 -25.52
C GLN A 405 -6.13 11.00 -25.45
N SER A 406 -5.18 11.87 -25.86
CA SER A 406 -3.75 11.57 -25.73
C SER A 406 -3.24 11.52 -24.29
N LYS A 407 -4.05 12.01 -23.33
CA LYS A 407 -3.81 11.99 -21.88
C LYS A 407 -4.76 11.03 -21.16
N GLY A 408 -5.23 9.98 -21.83
CA GLY A 408 -6.08 8.94 -21.24
C GLY A 408 -7.58 9.23 -21.21
N GLY A 409 -8.03 10.36 -21.78
CA GLY A 409 -9.46 10.63 -21.98
C GLY A 409 -10.18 11.21 -20.76
N LYS A 410 -11.51 11.11 -20.76
CA LYS A 410 -12.40 11.66 -19.73
C LYS A 410 -12.14 10.94 -18.41
N GLU A 411 -11.86 11.69 -17.34
CA GLU A 411 -11.72 11.13 -15.99
C GLU A 411 -10.65 10.01 -15.91
N ARG A 412 -9.48 10.21 -16.57
CA ARG A 412 -8.40 9.20 -16.62
C ARG A 412 -8.09 8.59 -15.25
N GLY A 413 -7.94 9.45 -14.24
CA GLY A 413 -7.56 9.06 -12.88
C GLY A 413 -8.73 8.64 -12.00
N LYS A 414 -9.97 8.57 -12.50
CA LYS A 414 -11.08 8.06 -11.69
C LYS A 414 -10.84 6.60 -11.29
N ASP A 415 -11.12 6.31 -10.03
CA ASP A 415 -10.95 4.99 -9.40
C ASP A 415 -9.49 4.49 -9.38
N TYR A 416 -8.51 5.39 -9.50
CA TYR A 416 -7.10 5.05 -9.72
C TYR A 416 -6.53 4.03 -8.73
N ASN A 417 -6.05 2.90 -9.26
CA ASN A 417 -5.47 1.83 -8.48
C ASN A 417 -3.95 1.99 -8.43
N HIS A 418 -3.49 2.89 -7.57
CA HIS A 418 -2.07 3.24 -7.42
C HIS A 418 -1.65 3.36 -5.94
N SER A 419 -2.39 2.73 -5.04
CA SER A 419 -2.19 2.86 -3.59
C SER A 419 -2.87 1.73 -2.82
N THR A 420 -2.51 1.52 -1.55
CA THR A 420 -3.22 0.62 -0.61
C THR A 420 -4.06 1.42 0.38
N TYR A 421 -5.16 0.85 0.85
CA TYR A 421 -5.95 1.35 1.96
C TYR A 421 -6.49 0.20 2.81
N CYS A 422 -7.10 -0.79 2.18
CA CYS A 422 -7.64 -1.94 2.89
C CYS A 422 -6.53 -2.73 3.61
N ASP A 423 -5.35 -2.84 3.01
CA ASP A 423 -4.19 -3.44 3.67
C ASP A 423 -3.76 -2.66 4.94
N LEU A 424 -3.88 -1.33 4.93
CA LEU A 424 -3.57 -0.49 6.10
C LEU A 424 -4.59 -0.71 7.22
N ILE A 425 -5.87 -0.83 6.87
CA ILE A 425 -6.92 -1.18 7.83
C ILE A 425 -6.65 -2.54 8.46
N ILE A 426 -6.33 -3.55 7.63
CA ILE A 426 -6.12 -4.93 8.09
C ILE A 426 -4.85 -5.04 8.94
N THR A 427 -3.72 -4.47 8.48
CA THR A 427 -2.40 -4.75 9.06
C THR A 427 -1.86 -3.69 10.02
N GLY A 428 -2.44 -2.49 9.98
CA GLY A 428 -2.13 -1.39 10.89
C GLY A 428 -3.26 -1.14 11.87
N LEU A 429 -4.41 -0.65 11.39
CA LEU A 429 -5.51 -0.22 12.26
C LEU A 429 -6.07 -1.36 13.11
N ALA A 430 -6.58 -2.43 12.48
CA ALA A 430 -6.99 -3.67 13.14
C ALA A 430 -5.77 -4.51 13.56
N GLY A 431 -4.66 -4.36 12.84
CA GLY A 431 -3.33 -4.70 13.32
C GLY A 431 -2.91 -6.14 13.14
N LEU A 432 -3.50 -6.91 12.22
CA LEU A 432 -3.01 -8.24 11.87
C LEU A 432 -1.57 -8.14 11.34
N ARG A 433 -0.64 -8.89 11.90
CA ARG A 433 0.77 -8.92 11.47
C ARG A 433 1.04 -10.27 10.81
N PRO A 434 1.06 -10.36 9.46
CA PRO A 434 1.26 -11.62 8.76
C PRO A 434 2.62 -12.26 9.06
N ARG A 435 2.64 -13.58 9.21
CA ARG A 435 3.84 -14.37 9.57
C ARG A 435 3.90 -15.67 8.76
N PRO A 436 5.10 -16.26 8.60
CA PRO A 436 5.26 -17.52 7.87
C PRO A 436 5.01 -18.76 8.73
N ASP A 437 4.95 -18.60 10.06
CA ASP A 437 4.68 -19.65 11.03
C ASP A 437 3.16 -19.73 11.36
N ASN A 438 2.79 -20.72 12.17
CA ASN A 438 1.39 -20.92 12.58
C ASN A 438 0.92 -19.94 13.68
N ARG A 439 1.73 -18.93 14.00
CA ARG A 439 1.39 -17.95 15.04
C ARG A 439 0.59 -16.81 14.42
N VAL A 440 -0.56 -16.50 15.02
CA VAL A 440 -1.34 -15.31 14.69
C VAL A 440 -0.89 -14.20 15.61
N GLU A 441 -0.48 -13.07 15.04
CA GLU A 441 -0.07 -11.88 15.78
C GLU A 441 -0.93 -10.68 15.41
N VAL A 442 -1.48 -10.02 16.42
CA VAL A 442 -2.33 -8.85 16.24
C VAL A 442 -1.86 -7.74 17.18
N ARG A 443 -1.70 -6.52 16.66
CA ARG A 443 -1.45 -5.31 17.45
C ARG A 443 -2.20 -4.14 16.80
N PRO A 444 -3.44 -3.86 17.23
CA PRO A 444 -4.21 -2.75 16.70
C PRO A 444 -3.50 -1.42 16.97
N LEU A 445 -3.51 -0.51 16.00
CA LEU A 445 -3.00 0.85 16.12
C LEU A 445 -4.12 1.88 16.37
N VAL A 446 -5.26 1.42 16.90
CA VAL A 446 -6.31 2.29 17.44
C VAL A 446 -5.80 2.85 18.79
N PRO A 447 -5.77 4.18 18.99
CA PRO A 447 -5.29 4.74 20.25
C PRO A 447 -6.24 4.37 21.40
N PRO A 448 -5.73 4.14 22.62
CA PRO A 448 -6.56 3.81 23.77
C PRO A 448 -7.71 4.80 23.97
N ASN A 449 -8.88 4.32 24.41
CA ASN A 449 -10.08 5.11 24.67
C ASN A 449 -10.67 5.87 23.47
N THR A 450 -10.22 5.59 22.24
CA THR A 450 -10.76 6.22 21.03
C THR A 450 -12.03 5.56 20.55
N TRP A 451 -12.03 4.23 20.44
CA TRP A 451 -13.17 3.45 19.98
C TRP A 451 -13.65 2.45 21.03
N ASP A 452 -14.96 2.35 21.16
CA ASP A 452 -15.62 1.38 22.02
C ASP A 452 -15.63 -0.01 21.41
N TRP A 453 -15.58 -0.09 20.09
CA TRP A 453 -15.67 -1.34 19.36
C TRP A 453 -15.07 -1.21 17.95
N PHE A 454 -14.60 -2.33 17.40
CA PHE A 454 -14.41 -2.54 15.96
C PHE A 454 -14.40 -4.04 15.69
N CYS A 455 -14.66 -4.45 14.46
CA CYS A 455 -14.51 -5.83 14.05
C CYS A 455 -13.98 -5.91 12.62
N LEU A 456 -12.86 -6.62 12.45
CA LEU A 456 -12.37 -7.12 11.17
C LEU A 456 -12.70 -8.61 11.13
N ASP A 457 -13.51 -9.04 10.18
CA ASP A 457 -14.04 -10.39 10.11
C ASP A 457 -13.81 -11.02 8.75
N ARG A 458 -13.83 -12.36 8.69
CA ARG A 458 -13.70 -13.15 7.46
C ARG A 458 -12.42 -12.83 6.68
N VAL A 459 -11.31 -12.63 7.39
CA VAL A 459 -10.01 -12.54 6.75
C VAL A 459 -9.56 -13.95 6.40
N LEU A 460 -9.39 -14.27 5.11
CA LEU A 460 -8.82 -15.57 4.71
C LEU A 460 -7.31 -15.53 5.00
N TYR A 461 -6.90 -16.11 6.12
CA TYR A 461 -5.50 -16.15 6.58
C TYR A 461 -5.05 -17.60 6.73
N HIS A 462 -4.03 -18.00 5.97
CA HIS A 462 -3.50 -19.38 5.98
C HIS A 462 -4.59 -20.45 5.75
N GLY A 463 -5.54 -20.17 4.84
CA GLY A 463 -6.66 -21.06 4.50
C GLY A 463 -7.78 -21.11 5.53
N ARG A 464 -7.73 -20.29 6.58
CA ARG A 464 -8.70 -20.23 7.69
C ARG A 464 -9.40 -18.88 7.74
N MET A 465 -10.58 -18.82 8.35
CA MET A 465 -11.30 -17.55 8.53
C MET A 465 -10.93 -16.90 9.86
N LEU A 466 -10.19 -15.80 9.79
CA LEU A 466 -9.73 -15.03 10.93
C LEU A 466 -10.68 -13.87 11.22
N THR A 467 -10.95 -13.66 12.51
CA THR A 467 -11.66 -12.49 13.05
C THR A 467 -10.79 -11.81 14.09
N VAL A 468 -10.66 -10.48 14.01
CA VAL A 468 -10.15 -9.61 15.08
C VAL A 468 -11.29 -8.70 15.51
N LEU A 469 -11.64 -8.70 16.79
CA LEU A 469 -12.64 -7.78 17.32
C LEU A 469 -12.20 -7.14 18.63
N TRP A 470 -12.58 -5.90 18.80
CA TRP A 470 -12.51 -5.16 20.04
C TRP A 470 -13.93 -4.80 20.46
N ASP A 471 -14.28 -5.07 21.70
CA ASP A 471 -15.56 -4.65 22.29
C ASP A 471 -15.33 -4.28 23.76
N ARG A 472 -15.35 -2.99 24.06
CA ARG A 472 -15.09 -2.46 25.41
C ARG A 472 -16.15 -2.91 26.42
N THR A 473 -17.40 -3.04 26.00
CA THR A 473 -18.52 -3.39 26.90
C THR A 473 -18.92 -4.86 26.81
N GLY A 474 -18.56 -5.52 25.71
CA GLY A 474 -18.95 -6.88 25.36
C GLY A 474 -20.36 -6.98 24.75
N GLN A 475 -21.04 -5.84 24.56
CA GLN A 475 -22.44 -5.79 24.13
C GLN A 475 -22.60 -5.66 22.61
N ARG A 476 -21.61 -5.12 21.88
CA ARG A 476 -21.72 -4.88 20.43
C ARG A 476 -21.80 -6.19 19.65
N TYR A 477 -20.94 -7.14 19.99
CA TYR A 477 -20.81 -8.41 19.25
C TYR A 477 -21.27 -9.64 20.05
N GLY A 478 -21.61 -9.47 21.33
CA GLY A 478 -22.04 -10.59 22.19
C GLY A 478 -20.95 -11.64 22.40
N ARG A 479 -19.68 -11.26 22.29
CA ARG A 479 -18.49 -12.13 22.45
C ARG A 479 -17.70 -11.83 23.73
N GLY A 480 -18.26 -11.03 24.64
CA GLY A 480 -17.59 -10.60 25.87
C GLY A 480 -16.62 -9.44 25.64
N GLN A 481 -16.12 -8.88 26.74
CA GLN A 481 -15.27 -7.69 26.73
C GLN A 481 -13.86 -7.98 26.20
N GLY A 482 -13.23 -6.95 25.64
CA GLY A 482 -11.81 -6.93 25.30
C GLY A 482 -11.50 -7.14 23.82
N LEU A 483 -10.21 -7.26 23.52
CA LEU A 483 -9.65 -7.63 22.21
C LEU A 483 -9.64 -9.15 22.11
N ARG A 484 -10.21 -9.69 21.04
CA ARG A 484 -10.33 -11.12 20.78
C ARG A 484 -9.88 -11.44 19.36
N VAL A 485 -9.25 -12.60 19.23
CA VAL A 485 -8.84 -13.17 17.95
C VAL A 485 -9.47 -14.56 17.82
N LEU A 486 -10.17 -14.78 16.72
CA LEU A 486 -10.85 -16.04 16.44
C LEU A 486 -10.37 -16.62 15.11
N ILE A 487 -10.35 -17.95 15.04
CA ILE A 487 -10.12 -18.73 13.83
C ILE A 487 -11.29 -19.67 13.65
N ASP A 488 -11.94 -19.63 12.49
CA ASP A 488 -13.14 -20.41 12.16
C ASP A 488 -14.26 -20.26 13.23
N GLY A 489 -14.32 -19.09 13.86
CA GLY A 489 -15.27 -18.77 14.94
C GLY A 489 -14.89 -19.28 16.33
N VAL A 490 -13.72 -19.90 16.49
CA VAL A 490 -13.16 -20.35 17.78
C VAL A 490 -12.12 -19.35 18.26
N GLU A 491 -12.24 -18.91 19.52
CA GLU A 491 -11.26 -17.99 20.12
C GLU A 491 -9.90 -18.67 20.33
N ILE A 492 -8.85 -18.01 19.83
CA ILE A 492 -7.46 -18.44 20.00
C ILE A 492 -6.65 -17.50 20.90
N ALA A 493 -7.16 -16.28 21.14
CA ALA A 493 -6.53 -15.33 22.04
C ALA A 493 -7.52 -14.26 22.53
N HIS A 494 -7.37 -13.83 23.78
CA HIS A 494 -8.12 -12.73 24.41
C HIS A 494 -7.20 -11.83 25.25
N ARG A 495 -7.52 -10.52 25.28
CA ARG A 495 -6.88 -9.50 26.12
C ARG A 495 -7.90 -8.45 26.54
N ASP A 496 -7.85 -7.99 27.79
CA ASP A 496 -8.81 -6.99 28.31
C ASP A 496 -8.66 -5.58 27.72
N SER A 497 -7.49 -5.27 27.17
CA SER A 497 -7.13 -3.96 26.61
C SER A 497 -6.63 -4.09 25.17
N LEU A 498 -6.71 -3.00 24.41
CA LEU A 498 -6.01 -2.92 23.12
C LEU A 498 -4.49 -3.04 23.32
N GLY A 499 -3.85 -3.80 22.43
CA GLY A 499 -2.41 -3.97 22.40
C GLY A 499 -2.02 -5.27 21.70
N ARG A 500 -0.72 -5.58 21.73
CA ARG A 500 -0.20 -6.81 21.11
C ARG A 500 -0.80 -8.04 21.79
N ILE A 501 -1.27 -8.99 20.99
CA ILE A 501 -1.79 -10.29 21.41
C ILE A 501 -1.37 -11.34 20.37
N THR A 502 -1.14 -12.57 20.81
CA THR A 502 -0.85 -13.69 19.92
C THR A 502 -1.64 -14.94 20.27
N GLY A 503 -2.00 -15.71 19.25
CA GLY A 503 -2.55 -17.06 19.37
C GLY A 503 -1.91 -18.00 18.36
N GLU A 504 -2.34 -19.26 18.35
CA GLU A 504 -1.83 -20.29 17.44
C GLU A 504 -2.95 -20.75 16.49
N LEU A 505 -2.62 -20.94 15.22
CA LEU A 505 -3.52 -21.59 14.27
C LEU A 505 -3.72 -23.07 14.71
N PRO A 506 -4.97 -23.57 14.68
CA PRO A 506 -5.24 -24.99 14.92
C PRO A 506 -4.49 -25.85 13.89
N ARG A 507 -3.86 -26.93 14.37
CA ARG A 507 -3.16 -27.90 13.53
C ARG A 507 -4.09 -28.64 12.59
#